data_AF-A0A6G3TUB8-F1
#
_entry.id   AF-A0A6G3TUB8-F1
#
_cell.length_a   1.000
_cell.length_b   1.000
_cell.length_c   1.000
_cell.angle_alpha   90.00
_cell.angle_beta   90.00
_cell.angle_gamma   90.00
#
_symmetry.space_group_name_H-M   'P 1'
#
loop_
_entity.id
_entity.type
_entity.pdbx_description
1 polymer ?
#
loop_
_entity_poly.entity_id
_entity_poly.type
_entity_poly.pdbx_seq_one_letter_code
_entity_poly.pdbx_strand_id
1 'polypeptide(L)'
;MNRTQEQALAAGLAELYANQHRRVLGIVTRTLRVEDQAAYAEDLAQDVWLMVWQYLLRGNEITSPAGLLAVFARRRVYAHYRSARVRRESATDPQSAALDRLCAELEAVA
;
A
#
# COMPACT_ATOMS: atom_id res chain seq x y z
N MET A 1 -18.99 -12.68 -8.53
CA MET A 1 -18.05 -13.79 -8.70
C MET A 1 -18.46 -14.92 -7.78
N ASN A 2 -18.45 -16.18 -8.24
CA ASN A 2 -18.83 -17.31 -7.39
C ASN A 2 -17.63 -17.81 -6.57
N ARG A 3 -17.90 -18.63 -5.54
CA ARG A 3 -16.88 -19.10 -4.58
C ARG A 3 -15.78 -19.93 -5.23
N THR A 4 -16.11 -20.72 -6.25
CA THR A 4 -15.14 -21.54 -6.99
C THR A 4 -14.17 -20.69 -7.81
N GLN A 5 -14.67 -19.62 -8.45
CA GLN A 5 -13.84 -18.66 -9.18
C GLN A 5 -12.89 -17.91 -8.23
N GLU A 6 -13.39 -17.48 -7.08
CA GLU A 6 -12.57 -16.81 -6.07
C GLU A 6 -11.45 -17.72 -5.54
N GLN A 7 -11.74 -19.00 -5.29
CA GLN A 7 -10.73 -20.00 -4.90
C GLN A 7 -9.67 -20.20 -5.98
N ALA A 8 -10.07 -20.26 -7.25
CA ALA A 8 -9.14 -20.38 -8.36
C ALA A 8 -8.21 -19.15 -8.47
N LEU A 9 -8.77 -17.94 -8.29
CA LEU A 9 -7.97 -16.72 -8.26
C LEU A 9 -7.02 -16.68 -7.06
N ALA A 10 -7.45 -17.15 -5.89
CA ALA A 10 -6.60 -17.22 -4.70
C ALA A 10 -5.42 -18.18 -4.91
N ALA A 11 -5.65 -19.34 -5.54
CA ALA A 11 -4.59 -20.27 -5.89
C ALA A 11 -3.59 -19.67 -6.89
N GLY A 12 -4.09 -19.02 -7.95
CA GLY A 12 -3.24 -18.33 -8.93
C GLY A 12 -2.44 -17.17 -8.32
N LEU A 13 -3.04 -16.43 -7.37
CA LEU A 13 -2.34 -15.38 -6.64
C LEU A 13 -1.23 -15.95 -5.74
N ALA A 14 -1.48 -17.07 -5.06
CA ALA A 14 -0.48 -17.73 -4.23
C ALA A 14 0.74 -18.20 -5.05
N GLU A 15 0.50 -18.76 -6.23
CA GLU A 15 1.56 -19.15 -7.16
C GLU A 15 2.34 -17.92 -7.66
N LEU A 16 1.63 -16.86 -8.05
CA LEU A 16 2.27 -15.62 -8.49
C LEU A 16 3.12 -14.99 -7.38
N TYR A 17 2.61 -15.00 -6.13
CA TYR A 17 3.32 -14.54 -4.94
C TYR A 17 4.62 -15.31 -4.77
N ALA A 18 4.56 -16.65 -4.73
CA ALA A 18 5.72 -17.50 -4.54
C ALA A 18 6.82 -17.23 -5.57
N ASN A 19 6.43 -16.96 -6.83
CA ASN A 19 7.37 -16.76 -7.93
C ASN A 19 7.92 -15.33 -8.05
N GLN A 20 7.16 -14.31 -7.62
CA GLN A 20 7.49 -12.91 -7.93
C GLN A 20 7.70 -12.02 -6.70
N HIS A 21 7.42 -12.48 -5.48
CA HIS A 21 7.50 -11.63 -4.29
C HIS A 21 8.89 -11.03 -4.07
N ARG A 22 9.97 -11.81 -4.26
CA ARG A 22 11.34 -11.26 -4.19
C ARG A 22 11.58 -10.13 -5.19
N ARG A 23 10.98 -10.21 -6.39
CA ARG A 23 11.06 -9.14 -7.39
C ARG A 23 10.26 -7.91 -6.96
N VAL A 24 9.06 -8.10 -6.44
CA VAL A 24 8.23 -7.00 -5.88
C VAL A 24 9.00 -6.28 -4.77
N LEU A 25 9.50 -7.03 -3.79
CA LEU A 25 10.30 -6.50 -2.68
C LEU A 25 11.51 -5.72 -3.20
N GLY A 26 12.29 -6.30 -4.12
CA GLY A 26 13.45 -5.61 -4.70
C GLY A 26 13.10 -4.31 -5.46
N ILE A 27 11.92 -4.22 -6.09
CA ILE A 27 11.45 -2.98 -6.72
C ILE A 27 11.04 -1.96 -5.66
N VAL A 28 10.30 -2.38 -4.64
CA VAL A 28 9.88 -1.53 -3.52
C VAL A 28 11.10 -0.95 -2.81
N THR A 29 12.05 -1.79 -2.38
CA THR A 29 13.29 -1.37 -1.70
C THR A 29 14.09 -0.37 -2.53
N ARG A 30 14.25 -0.60 -3.85
CA ARG A 30 14.96 0.34 -4.74
C ARG A 30 14.22 1.67 -4.97
N THR A 31 12.91 1.69 -4.75
CA THR A 31 12.09 2.90 -4.94
C THR A 31 11.97 3.71 -3.65
N LEU A 32 12.08 3.06 -2.49
CA LEU A 32 12.15 3.70 -1.19
C LEU A 32 13.47 4.46 -1.00
N ARG A 33 13.40 5.51 -0.19
CA ARG A 33 14.60 6.17 0.35
C ARG A 33 15.32 5.20 1.28
N VAL A 34 16.64 5.30 1.36
CA VAL A 34 17.49 4.35 2.08
C VAL A 34 17.08 4.24 3.55
N GLU A 35 16.82 5.37 4.19
CA GLU A 35 16.39 5.46 5.59
C GLU A 35 15.05 4.79 5.88
N ASP A 36 14.20 4.63 4.87
CA ASP A 36 12.84 4.08 5.00
C ASP A 36 12.76 2.58 4.68
N GLN A 37 13.82 1.99 4.11
CA GLN A 37 13.78 0.62 3.60
C GLN A 37 13.50 -0.40 4.70
N ALA A 38 14.20 -0.32 5.83
CA ALA A 38 14.07 -1.27 6.93
C ALA A 38 12.68 -1.24 7.58
N ALA A 39 12.03 -0.07 7.59
CA ALA A 39 10.75 0.13 8.24
C ALA A 39 9.56 -0.26 7.35
N TYR A 40 9.64 -0.05 6.03
CA TYR A 40 8.45 -0.10 5.17
C TYR A 40 8.53 -1.03 3.97
N ALA A 41 9.70 -1.61 3.64
CA ALA A 41 9.83 -2.37 2.40
C ALA A 41 8.90 -3.59 2.32
N GLU A 42 8.83 -4.39 3.39
CA GLU A 42 7.96 -5.58 3.42
C GLU A 42 6.48 -5.20 3.41
N ASP A 43 6.06 -4.26 4.27
CA ASP A 43 4.67 -3.82 4.35
C ASP A 43 4.16 -3.28 3.01
N LEU A 44 4.97 -2.45 2.33
CA LEU A 44 4.59 -1.92 1.02
C LEU A 44 4.62 -3.01 -0.06
N ALA A 45 5.48 -4.03 0.06
CA ALA A 45 5.43 -5.18 -0.84
C ALA A 45 4.17 -6.04 -0.61
N GLN A 46 3.71 -6.17 0.63
CA GLN A 46 2.43 -6.84 0.94
C GLN A 46 1.24 -6.05 0.40
N ASP A 47 1.25 -4.72 0.52
CA ASP A 47 0.21 -3.86 -0.04
C ASP A 47 0.09 -3.99 -1.57
N VAL A 48 1.20 -4.25 -2.28
CA VAL A 48 1.15 -4.55 -3.72
C VAL A 48 0.32 -5.79 -3.98
N TRP A 49 0.42 -6.83 -3.16
CA TRP A 49 -0.37 -8.04 -3.31
C TRP A 49 -1.85 -7.82 -3.01
N LEU A 50 -2.18 -6.94 -2.06
CA LEU A 50 -3.56 -6.49 -1.87
C LEU A 50 -4.10 -5.76 -3.10
N MET A 51 -3.28 -4.93 -3.76
CA MET A 51 -3.64 -4.29 -5.02
C MET A 51 -3.87 -5.31 -6.14
N VAL A 52 -3.02 -6.33 -6.26
CA VAL A 52 -3.18 -7.42 -7.24
C VAL A 52 -4.47 -8.19 -6.97
N TRP A 53 -4.76 -8.52 -5.72
CA TRP A 53 -6.00 -9.20 -5.36
C TRP A 53 -7.23 -8.39 -5.75
N GLN A 54 -7.27 -7.10 -5.39
CA GLN A 54 -8.36 -6.20 -5.79
C GLN A 54 -8.49 -6.06 -7.31
N TYR A 55 -7.38 -6.07 -8.04
CA TYR A 55 -7.37 -6.04 -9.50
C TYR A 55 -8.02 -7.30 -10.10
N LEU A 56 -7.68 -8.49 -9.57
CA LEU A 56 -8.29 -9.77 -9.97
C LEU A 56 -9.77 -9.86 -9.60
N LEU A 57 -10.16 -9.42 -8.40
CA LEU A 57 -11.56 -9.40 -7.94
C LEU A 57 -12.48 -8.56 -8.83
N ARG A 58 -11.93 -7.55 -9.51
CA ARG A 58 -12.64 -6.72 -10.50
C ARG A 58 -12.79 -7.41 -11.87
N GLY A 59 -12.34 -8.65 -12.01
CA GLY A 59 -12.42 -9.42 -13.26
C GLY A 59 -11.31 -9.08 -14.26
N ASN A 60 -10.25 -8.40 -13.83
CA ASN A 60 -9.13 -8.11 -14.73
C ASN A 60 -8.17 -9.29 -14.83
N GLU A 61 -7.59 -9.48 -16.01
CA GLU A 61 -6.57 -10.51 -16.25
C GLU A 61 -5.15 -9.92 -16.16
N ILE A 62 -4.19 -10.76 -15.77
CA ILE A 62 -2.77 -10.40 -15.71
C ILE A 62 -2.07 -11.03 -16.92
N THR A 63 -1.94 -10.26 -17.99
CA THR A 63 -1.26 -10.69 -19.22
C THR A 63 0.27 -10.57 -19.14
N SER A 64 0.75 -9.58 -18.37
CA SER A 64 2.19 -9.36 -18.13
C SER A 64 2.46 -9.15 -16.64
N PRO A 65 2.75 -10.22 -15.88
CA PRO A 65 2.92 -10.12 -14.43
C PRO A 65 4.06 -9.17 -14.04
N ALA A 66 5.21 -9.28 -14.70
CA ALA A 66 6.38 -8.45 -14.39
C ALA A 66 6.11 -6.95 -14.58
N GLY A 67 5.45 -6.57 -15.67
CA GLY A 67 5.11 -5.18 -15.96
C GLY A 67 4.09 -4.63 -14.96
N LEU A 68 3.02 -5.38 -14.71
CA LEU A 68 1.96 -4.98 -13.78
C LEU A 68 2.52 -4.79 -12.35
N LEU A 69 3.27 -5.77 -11.86
CA LEU A 69 3.86 -5.73 -10.52
C LEU A 69 4.82 -4.56 -10.35
N ALA A 70 5.63 -4.25 -11.37
CA ALA A 70 6.53 -3.10 -11.33
C ALA A 70 5.77 -1.77 -11.27
N VAL A 71 4.64 -1.65 -11.97
CA VAL A 71 3.77 -0.47 -11.91
C VAL A 71 3.12 -0.35 -10.52
N PHE A 72 2.57 -1.44 -9.99
CA PHE A 72 1.90 -1.43 -8.69
C PHE A 72 2.89 -1.12 -7.56
N ALA A 73 4.07 -1.73 -7.57
CA ALA A 73 5.12 -1.46 -6.58
C ALA A 73 5.52 0.02 -6.53
N ARG A 74 5.84 0.63 -7.67
CA ARG A 74 6.22 2.05 -7.71
C ARG A 74 5.06 2.95 -7.26
N ARG A 75 3.84 2.68 -7.76
CA ARG A 75 2.64 3.43 -7.36
C ARG A 75 2.40 3.35 -5.86
N ARG A 76 2.61 2.19 -5.24
CA ARG A 76 2.40 2.00 -3.80
C ARG A 76 3.39 2.81 -2.97
N VAL A 77 4.67 2.79 -3.34
CA VAL A 77 5.70 3.62 -2.68
C VAL A 77 5.38 5.13 -2.82
N TYR A 78 4.97 5.58 -4.01
CA TYR A 78 4.58 6.99 -4.18
C TYR A 78 3.34 7.36 -3.37
N ALA A 79 2.37 6.45 -3.25
CA ALA A 79 1.20 6.65 -2.41
C ALA A 79 1.56 6.73 -0.92
N HIS A 80 2.52 5.92 -0.45
CA HIS A 80 3.04 6.00 0.91
C HIS A 80 3.61 7.40 1.21
N TYR A 81 4.50 7.89 0.36
CA TYR A 81 5.09 9.23 0.57
C TYR A 81 4.08 10.36 0.43
N ARG A 82 3.12 10.24 -0.49
CA ARG A 82 2.01 11.21 -0.59
C ARG A 82 1.18 11.24 0.69
N SER A 83 0.82 10.08 1.23
CA SER A 83 0.09 9.98 2.49
C SER A 83 0.88 10.54 3.67
N ALA A 84 2.18 10.22 3.76
CA ALA A 84 3.05 10.74 4.82
C ALA A 84 3.16 12.27 4.76
N ARG A 85 3.28 12.84 3.54
CA ARG A 85 3.26 14.28 3.33
C ARG A 85 1.93 14.90 3.76
N VAL A 86 0.80 14.37 3.29
CA VAL A 86 -0.54 14.87 3.65
C VAL A 86 -0.76 14.81 5.17
N ARG A 87 -0.32 13.72 5.83
CA ARG A 87 -0.39 13.60 7.29
C ARG A 87 0.44 14.67 8.01
N ARG A 88 1.64 14.99 7.52
CA ARG A 88 2.46 16.08 8.08
C ARG A 88 1.79 17.44 7.87
N GLU A 89 1.36 17.74 6.65
CA GLU A 89 0.66 18.99 6.33
C GLU A 89 -0.57 19.17 7.22
N SER A 90 -1.38 18.11 7.40
CA SER A 90 -2.57 18.14 8.26
C SER A 90 -2.24 18.27 9.76
N ALA A 91 -1.15 17.68 10.23
CA ALA A 91 -0.74 17.78 11.63
C ALA A 91 -0.16 19.16 11.98
N THR A 92 0.43 19.85 11.01
CA THR A 92 0.93 21.23 11.15
C THR A 92 -0.11 22.28 10.78
N ASP A 93 -1.30 21.87 10.36
CA ASP A 93 -2.38 22.79 10.01
C ASP A 93 -3.00 23.38 11.29
N PRO A 94 -2.86 24.70 11.53
CA PRO A 94 -3.45 25.36 12.68
C PRO A 94 -4.99 25.38 12.66
N GLN A 95 -5.62 24.95 11.56
CA GLN A 95 -7.07 24.77 11.45
C GLN A 95 -7.47 23.28 11.44
N SER A 96 -6.58 22.38 11.89
CA SER A 96 -6.89 20.95 11.88
C SER A 96 -7.91 20.59 12.97
N ALA A 97 -8.88 19.74 12.61
CA ALA A 97 -9.85 19.17 13.55
C ALA A 97 -9.21 18.30 14.66
N ALA A 98 -7.91 18.00 14.57
CA ALA A 98 -7.15 17.38 15.64
C ALA A 98 -6.73 18.41 16.70
N LEU A 99 -6.31 19.61 16.27
CA LEU A 99 -6.01 20.72 17.17
C LEU A 99 -7.28 21.21 17.88
N ASP A 100 -8.40 21.34 17.16
CA ASP A 100 -9.68 21.74 17.77
C ASP A 100 -10.11 20.76 18.88
N ARG A 101 -9.92 19.45 18.67
CA ARG A 101 -10.19 18.42 19.69
C ARG A 101 -9.25 18.54 20.89
N LEU A 102 -7.96 18.76 20.66
CA LEU A 102 -6.99 18.94 21.74
C LEU A 102 -7.32 20.18 22.58
N CYS A 103 -7.69 21.30 21.94
CA CYS A 103 -8.11 22.51 22.62
C CYS A 103 -9.36 22.26 23.48
N ALA A 104 -10.38 21.58 22.93
CA ALA A 104 -11.58 21.23 23.66
C ALA A 104 -11.31 20.30 24.87
N GLU A 105 -10.40 19.34 24.72
CA GLU A 105 -9.99 18.45 25.82
C GLU A 105 -9.24 19.20 26.93
N LEU A 106 -8.37 20.15 26.57
CA LEU A 106 -7.65 20.98 27.54
C LEU A 106 -8.60 21.94 28.29
N GLU A 107 -9.58 22.53 27.59
CA GLU A 107 -10.61 23.38 28.21
C GLU A 107 -11.52 22.60 29.16
N ALA A 108 -11.79 21.32 28.89
CA ALA A 108 -12.64 20.49 29.76
C ALA A 108 -11.96 20.07 31.08
N VAL A 109 -10.63 20.21 31.18
CA VAL A 109 -9.82 19.80 32.34
C VAL A 109 -9.38 21.03 33.18
N ALA A 110 -9.60 22.25 32.68
CA ALA A 110 -9.29 23.52 33.33
C ALA A 110 -10.47 24.06 34.15
#